data_AF-A0A3A6TVR4-F1
#
_entry.id   AF-A0A3A6TVR4-F1
#
_cell.length_a   1.000
_cell.length_b   1.000
_cell.length_c   1.000
_cell.angle_alpha   90.00
_cell.angle_beta   90.00
_cell.angle_gamma   90.00
#
_symmetry.space_group_name_H-M   'P 1'
#
loop_
_entity.id
_entity.type
_entity.pdbx_description
1 polymer ?
#
loop_
_entity_poly.entity_id
_entity_poly.type
_entity_poly.pdbx_seq_one_letter_code
_entity_poly.pdbx_strand_id
1 'polypeptide(L)' 'MTFTVIMLALGLMLIFEGFGPLLIPKRWKKVLASFSEQSPQAMQRLGGCLVTAGLVLLVIFS' A
#
# COMPACT_ATOMS: atom_id res chain seq x y z
N MET A 1 1.83 21.51 8.59
CA MET A 1 0.79 20.62 8.02
C MET A 1 -0.39 20.62 8.97
N THR A 2 -1.59 20.97 8.52
CA THR A 2 -2.79 21.03 9.37
C THR A 2 -3.33 19.62 9.65
N PHE A 3 -3.84 19.39 10.87
CA PHE A 3 -4.41 18.10 11.29
C PHE A 3 -5.46 17.55 10.31
N THR A 4 -6.24 18.44 9.70
CA THR A 4 -7.23 18.11 8.68
C THR A 4 -6.63 17.43 7.45
N VAL A 5 -5.45 17.88 6.98
CA VAL A 5 -4.78 17.29 5.80
C VAL A 5 -4.31 15.88 6.11
N ILE A 6 -3.81 15.64 7.32
CA ILE A 6 -3.41 14.31 7.77
C ILE A 6 -4.64 13.37 7.83
N MET A 7 -5.76 13.82 8.39
CA MET A 7 -6.99 13.01 8.43
C MET A 7 -7.54 12.71 7.05
N LEU A 8 -7.47 13.67 6.11
CA LEU A 8 -7.90 13.47 4.73
C LEU A 8 -7.01 12.45 4.01
N ALA A 9 -5.69 12.55 4.15
CA ALA A 9 -4.74 11.60 3.58
C ALA A 9 -4.95 10.17 4.13
N LEU A 10 -5.17 10.05 5.45
CA LEU A 10 -5.51 8.77 6.07
C LEU A 10 -6.86 8.22 5.59
N GLY A 11 -7.87 9.08 5.44
CA GLY A 11 -9.18 8.69 4.91
C GLY A 11 -9.07 8.12 3.48
N LEU A 12 -8.31 8.78 2.61
CA LEU A 12 -8.04 8.27 1.26
C LEU A 12 -7.27 6.95 1.28
N MET A 13 -6.23 6.82 2.10
CA MET A 13 -5.47 5.57 2.26
C MET A 13 -6.38 4.40 2.66
N LEU A 14 -7.28 4.61 3.62
CA LEU A 14 -8.23 3.58 4.07
C LEU A 14 -9.23 3.18 2.98
N ILE A 15 -9.71 4.14 2.20
CA ILE A 15 -10.58 3.87 1.06
C ILE A 15 -9.85 2.99 0.04
N PHE A 16 -8.62 3.35 -0.34
CA PHE A 16 -7.80 2.57 -1.27
C PHE A 16 -7.49 1.16 -0.75
N GLU A 17 -7.15 1.01 0.52
CA GLU A 17 -6.89 -0.30 1.14
C GLU A 17 -8.18 -1.16 1.19
N GLY A 18 -9.33 -0.53 1.46
CA GLY A 18 -10.63 -1.19 1.52
C GLY A 18 -11.20 -1.61 0.16
N PHE A 19 -10.75 -1.00 -0.94
CA PHE A 19 -11.24 -1.31 -2.29
C PHE A 19 -10.96 -2.76 -2.71
N GLY A 20 -9.78 -3.31 -2.40
CA GLY A 20 -9.40 -4.68 -2.75
C GLY A 20 -10.36 -5.72 -2.17
N PRO A 21 -10.56 -5.74 -0.84
CA PRO A 21 -11.52 -6.62 -0.18
C PRO A 21 -12.98 -6.40 -0.62
N LEU A 22 -13.38 -5.13 -0.83
CA LEU A 22 -14.77 -4.77 -1.09
C LEU A 22 -15.23 -5.12 -2.52
N LEU A 23 -14.39 -4.88 -3.53
CA LEU A 23 -14.76 -5.13 -4.93
C LEU A 23 -14.58 -6.59 -5.36
N ILE A 24 -13.50 -7.25 -4.92
CA ILE A 24 -13.13 -8.58 -5.41
C ILE A 24 -12.62 -9.52 -4.30
N PRO A 25 -13.45 -9.85 -3.29
CA PRO A 25 -13.01 -10.56 -2.08
C PRO A 25 -12.35 -11.92 -2.36
N LYS A 26 -12.86 -12.70 -3.33
CA LYS A 26 -12.30 -14.02 -3.68
C LYS A 26 -10.92 -13.92 -4.34
N ARG A 27 -10.76 -12.97 -5.27
CA ARG A 27 -9.48 -12.76 -5.97
C ARG A 27 -8.47 -12.12 -5.03
N TRP A 28 -8.90 -11.15 -4.22
CA TRP A 28 -8.06 -10.49 -3.22
C TRP A 28 -7.47 -11.50 -2.21
N LYS A 29 -8.29 -12.41 -1.69
CA LYS A 29 -7.81 -13.50 -0.82
C LYS A 29 -6.76 -14.38 -1.51
N LYS A 30 -6.97 -14.73 -2.79
CA LYS A 30 -5.99 -15.53 -3.55
C LYS A 30 -4.67 -14.78 -3.75
N VAL A 31 -4.74 -13.48 -4.05
CA VAL A 31 -3.57 -12.61 -4.18
C VAL A 31 -2.78 -12.56 -2.87
N LEU A 32 -3.47 -12.31 -1.75
CA LEU A 32 -2.85 -12.32 -0.41
C LEU A 32 -2.21 -13.66 -0.05
N ALA A 33 -2.87 -14.78 -0.39
CA ALA A 33 -2.31 -16.12 -0.18
C ALA A 33 -1.02 -16.32 -0.98
N SER A 34 -1.02 -15.95 -2.26
CA SER A 34 0.18 -16.02 -3.11
C SER A 34 1.31 -15.11 -2.61
N PHE A 35 1.01 -13.94 -2.03
CA PHE A 35 2.02 -13.10 -1.37
C PHE A 35 2.56 -13.73 -0.09
N SER A 36 1.72 -14.45 0.66
CA SER A 36 2.11 -15.12 1.90
C SER A 36 3.02 -16.34 1.64
N GLU A 37 2.91 -16.96 0.47
CA GLU A 37 3.76 -18.08 0.02
C GLU A 37 5.14 -17.61 -0.49
N GLN A 38 5.33 -16.30 -0.74
CA GLN A 38 6.63 -15.78 -1.17
C GLN A 38 7.64 -15.78 -0.01
N SER A 39 8.92 -15.91 -0.36
CA SER A 39 9.97 -15.87 0.65
C SER A 39 10.00 -14.50 1.36
N PRO A 40 10.34 -14.46 2.66
CA PRO A 40 10.42 -13.20 3.40
C PRO A 40 11.31 -12.15 2.74
N GLN A 41 12.39 -12.58 2.06
CA GLN A 41 13.31 -11.71 1.35
C GLN A 41 12.67 -11.06 0.12
N ALA A 42 11.79 -11.77 -0.60
CA ALA A 42 11.06 -11.20 -1.73
C ALA A 42 10.06 -10.14 -1.25
N MET A 43 9.33 -10.41 -0.16
CA MET A 43 8.41 -9.45 0.45
C MET A 43 9.13 -8.18 0.93
N GLN A 44 10.30 -8.33 1.55
CA GLN A 44 11.14 -7.21 1.95
C GLN A 44 11.62 -6.37 0.76
N ARG A 45 12.00 -7.02 -0.36
CA ARG A 45 12.41 -6.31 -1.58
C ARG A 45 11.25 -5.54 -2.22
N LEU A 46 10.06 -6.13 -2.27
CA LEU A 46 8.86 -5.46 -2.76
C LEU A 46 8.52 -4.25 -1.89
N GLY A 47 8.51 -4.41 -0.57
CA GLY A 47 8.31 -3.31 0.38
C GLY A 47 9.38 -2.23 0.25
N GLY A 48 10.66 -2.62 0.15
CA GLY A 48 11.77 -1.68 -0.01
C GLY A 48 11.70 -0.88 -1.32
N CYS A 49 11.29 -1.51 -2.42
CA CYS A 49 11.06 -0.83 -3.69
C CYS A 49 9.92 0.19 -3.58
N LEU A 50 8.80 -0.18 -2.94
CA LEU A 50 7.67 0.74 -2.70
C LEU A 50 8.08 1.96 -1.86
N VAL A 51 8.81 1.73 -0.76
CA VAL A 51 9.31 2.81 0.11
C VAL A 51 10.26 3.71 -0.67
N THR A 52 11.18 3.13 -1.45
CA THR A 52 12.14 3.90 -2.25
C THR A 52 11.42 4.74 -3.31
N ALA A 53 10.47 4.17 -4.04
CA ALA A 53 9.67 4.88 -5.03
C ALA A 53 8.87 6.03 -4.39
N GLY A 54 8.24 5.77 -3.23
CA GLY A 54 7.52 6.79 -2.47
C GLY A 54 8.44 7.93 -2.01
N LEU A 55 9.65 7.60 -1.55
CA LEU A 55 10.65 8.59 -1.15
C LEU A 55 11.10 9.44 -2.35
N VAL A 56 11.35 8.82 -3.51
CA VAL A 56 11.71 9.55 -4.74
C VAL A 56 10.60 10.52 -5.15
N LEU A 57 9.34 10.07 -5.14
CA LEU A 57 8.21 10.95 -5.43
C LEU A 57 8.11 12.10 -4.42
N LEU A 58 8.29 11.82 -3.13
CA LEU A 58 8.28 12.85 -2.09
C LEU A 58 9.40 13.87 -2.34
N VAL A 59 10.63 13.43 -2.62
CA VAL A 59 11.77 14.34 -2.87
C VAL A 59 11.56 15.20 -4.13
N ILE A 60 10.91 14.68 -5.17
CA ILE A 60 10.69 15.42 -6.43
C ILE A 60 9.54 16.42 -6.31
N PHE A 61 8.47 16.08 -5.58
CA PHE A 61 7.21 16.84 -5.57
C PHE A 61 6.96 17.63 -4.27
N SER A 62 7.78 17.46 -3.23
CA SER A 62 7.77 18.28 -2.00
C SER A 62 8.67 19.49 -2.12
#